data_AF-A0A2I0L750-F1
#
_entry.id   AF-A0A2I0L750-F1
#
_cell.length_a   1.000
_cell.length_b   1.000
_cell.length_c   1.000
_cell.angle_alpha   90.00
_cell.angle_beta   90.00
_cell.angle_gamma   90.00
#
_symmetry.space_group_name_H-M   'P 1'
#
loop_
_entity.id
_entity.type
_entity.pdbx_description
1 polymer ?
#
loop_
_entity_poly.entity_id
_entity_poly.type
_entity_poly.pdbx_seq_one_letter_code
_entity_poly.pdbx_strand_id
1 'polypeptide(L)'
;MYCRSFINANLYANGKLYWLSVHKYRLGQEHVKAAALLSLDIATEEFNIVASGFPEPYPKRTSYPTHRLASNGRFYHVHYQSPNTMEIWVLDNFDNPVWTRQRAISLPCLGYDVDGDEYLVPVAILDGEEYLIMAKEWTEMFACDMRSGEWREIAMVDFDQLAPPGGQPYYVCHTDSLISWTK
;
A
#
# COMPACT_ATOMS: atom_id res chain seq x y z
N MET A 1 25.91 6.10 -10.28
CA MET A 1 25.36 5.56 -9.02
C MET A 1 23.84 5.67 -9.11
N TYR A 2 23.12 4.56 -9.21
CA TYR A 2 21.65 4.58 -9.37
C TYR A 2 21.03 4.36 -7.99
N CYS A 3 20.65 5.44 -7.32
CA CYS A 3 19.90 5.40 -6.08
C CYS A 3 18.48 5.90 -6.37
N ARG A 4 17.47 5.07 -6.10
CA ARG A 4 16.06 5.47 -6.19
C ARG A 4 15.41 5.26 -4.83
N SER A 5 14.89 6.35 -4.28
CA SER A 5 14.06 6.36 -3.08
C SER A 5 12.64 6.71 -3.50
N PHE A 6 11.66 5.99 -2.97
CA PHE A 6 10.26 6.23 -3.29
C PHE A 6 9.41 6.06 -2.03
N ILE A 7 8.48 6.99 -1.83
CA ILE A 7 7.45 6.90 -0.79
C ILE A 7 6.39 5.93 -1.31
N ASN A 8 6.12 4.87 -0.55
CA ASN A 8 5.16 3.84 -0.96
C ASN A 8 3.77 4.16 -0.43
N ALA A 9 3.71 4.64 0.81
CA ALA A 9 2.51 5.14 1.46
C ALA A 9 2.91 6.20 2.48
N ASN A 10 2.03 7.15 2.77
CA ASN A 10 2.21 8.13 3.84
C ASN A 10 0.93 8.19 4.70
N LEU A 11 0.90 8.90 5.81
CA LEU A 11 -0.34 9.24 6.52
C LEU A 11 -0.06 10.33 7.54
N TYR A 12 -1.10 11.05 7.96
CA TYR A 12 -1.03 11.92 9.11
C TYR A 12 -1.70 11.25 10.32
N ALA A 13 -0.99 11.17 11.44
CA ALA A 13 -1.50 10.66 12.70
C ALA A 13 -0.77 11.31 13.87
N ASN A 14 -1.43 11.47 15.02
CA ASN A 14 -0.81 11.93 16.27
C ASN A 14 0.06 13.20 16.13
N GLY A 15 -0.34 14.15 15.28
CA GLY A 15 0.43 15.39 15.07
C GLY A 15 1.56 15.29 14.04
N LYS A 16 1.86 14.09 13.51
CA LYS A 16 3.03 13.81 12.69
C LYS A 16 2.63 13.27 11.32
N LEU A 17 3.42 13.62 10.31
CA LEU A 17 3.38 12.98 9.00
C LEU A 17 4.29 11.75 9.03
N TYR A 18 3.76 10.57 8.75
CA TYR A 18 4.50 9.33 8.64
C TYR A 18 4.60 8.88 7.18
N TRP A 19 5.69 8.21 6.80
CA TRP A 19 5.74 7.55 5.50
C TRP A 19 6.66 6.33 5.47
N LEU A 20 6.25 5.36 4.66
CA LEU A 20 7.00 4.16 4.33
C LEU A 20 7.87 4.43 3.10
N SER A 21 9.18 4.50 3.33
CA SER A 21 10.16 4.71 2.26
C SER A 21 10.85 3.40 1.89
N VAL A 22 11.07 3.19 0.59
CA VAL A 22 11.92 2.11 0.08
C VAL A 22 13.06 2.71 -0.71
N HIS A 23 14.27 2.25 -0.39
CA HIS A 23 15.51 2.70 -0.98
C HIS A 23 16.12 1.55 -1.77
N LYS A 24 16.35 1.77 -3.06
CA LYS A 24 17.09 0.84 -3.93
C LYS A 24 18.40 1.49 -4.31
N TYR A 25 19.51 0.87 -3.95
CA TYR A 25 20.85 1.36 -4.27
C TYR A 25 21.81 0.20 -4.59
N ARG A 26 22.91 0.52 -5.26
CA ARG A 26 24.00 -0.42 -5.48
C ARG A 26 25.07 -0.27 -4.40
N LEU A 27 25.50 -1.39 -3.84
CA LEU A 27 26.66 -1.47 -2.95
C LEU A 27 27.65 -2.44 -3.60
N GLY A 28 28.63 -1.89 -4.34
CA GLY A 28 29.49 -2.70 -5.21
C GLY A 28 28.69 -3.36 -6.35
N GLN A 29 28.74 -4.69 -6.44
CA GLN A 29 27.93 -5.47 -7.39
C GLN A 29 26.55 -5.85 -6.84
N GLU A 30 26.29 -5.61 -5.56
CA GLU A 30 25.02 -5.98 -4.94
C GLU A 30 23.94 -4.92 -5.16
N HIS A 31 22.72 -5.39 -5.39
CA HIS A 31 21.52 -4.56 -5.41
C HIS A 31 20.84 -4.63 -4.05
N VAL A 32 20.95 -3.54 -3.28
CA VAL A 32 20.39 -3.47 -1.93
C VAL A 32 19.03 -2.80 -1.97
N LYS A 33 18.07 -3.39 -1.25
CA LYS A 33 16.75 -2.82 -0.99
C LYS A 33 16.62 -2.61 0.52
N ALA A 34 16.61 -1.37 0.95
CA ALA A 34 16.33 -0.98 2.32
C ALA A 34 14.92 -0.37 2.42
N ALA A 35 14.35 -0.39 3.62
CA ALA A 35 13.11 0.29 3.92
C ALA A 35 13.25 1.05 5.24
N ALA A 36 12.41 2.06 5.44
CA ALA A 36 12.32 2.77 6.70
C ALA A 36 10.90 3.29 6.91
N LEU A 37 10.48 3.33 8.17
CA LEU A 37 9.36 4.16 8.60
C LEU A 37 9.93 5.48 9.11
N LEU A 38 9.52 6.57 8.46
CA LEU A 38 9.98 7.92 8.75
C LEU A 38 8.82 8.74 9.30
N SER A 39 9.13 9.77 10.08
CA SER A 39 8.15 10.75 10.52
C SER A 39 8.71 12.17 10.51
N LEU A 40 7.81 13.14 10.30
CA LEU A 40 8.04 14.56 10.49
C LEU A 40 7.01 15.07 11.49
N ASP A 41 7.48 15.58 12.61
CA ASP A 41 6.63 16.36 13.51
C ASP A 41 6.40 17.74 12.89
N ILE A 42 5.13 18.07 12.62
CA ILE A 42 4.79 19.31 11.93
C ILE A 42 4.90 20.51 12.87
N ALA A 43 4.70 20.32 14.17
CA ALA A 43 4.76 21.41 15.14
C ALA A 43 6.19 21.82 15.46
N THR A 44 7.10 20.84 15.53
CA THR A 44 8.52 21.08 15.85
C THR A 44 9.44 21.08 14.63
N GLU A 45 8.92 20.70 13.47
CA GLU A 45 9.68 20.47 12.23
C GLU A 45 10.78 19.41 12.39
N GLU A 46 10.67 18.53 13.39
CA GLU A 46 11.66 17.50 13.68
C GLU A 46 11.45 16.24 12.85
N PHE A 47 12.50 15.82 12.16
CA PHE A 47 12.54 14.59 11.38
C PHE A 47 13.07 13.40 12.20
N ASN A 48 12.38 12.27 12.14
CA ASN A 48 12.74 11.07 12.91
C ASN A 48 12.70 9.81 12.04
N ILE A 49 13.69 8.94 12.24
CA ILE A 49 13.66 7.55 11.77
C ILE A 49 12.95 6.72 12.84
N VAL A 50 11.70 6.37 12.60
CA VAL A 50 10.87 5.60 13.54
C VAL A 50 11.32 4.14 13.60
N ALA A 51 11.63 3.56 12.44
CA ALA A 51 12.20 2.22 12.33
C ALA A 51 13.17 2.12 11.15
N SER A 52 14.33 1.51 11.38
CA SER A 52 15.26 1.09 10.34
C SER A 52 14.87 -0.29 9.82
N GLY A 53 14.44 -0.38 8.56
CA GLY A 53 13.83 -1.57 7.98
C GLY A 53 12.31 -1.48 7.93
N PHE A 54 11.67 -2.51 7.38
CA PHE A 54 10.25 -2.71 7.66
C PHE A 54 10.15 -3.26 9.09
N PRO A 55 9.25 -2.72 9.92
CA PRO A 55 9.00 -3.29 11.22
C PRO A 55 8.68 -4.79 11.11
N GLU A 56 9.14 -5.60 12.07
CA GLU A 56 8.87 -7.04 12.07
C GLU A 56 7.65 -7.36 12.95
N PRO A 57 6.91 -8.45 12.70
CA PRO A 57 7.10 -9.41 11.61
C PRO A 57 6.63 -8.87 10.26
N TYR A 58 7.47 -8.94 9.24
CA TYR A 58 7.10 -8.56 7.88
C TYR A 58 6.97 -9.82 7.01
N PRO A 59 5.89 -9.98 6.23
CA PRO A 59 5.70 -11.20 5.45
C PRO A 59 6.86 -11.36 4.45
N LYS A 60 7.44 -12.58 4.44
CA LYS A 60 8.57 -12.90 3.58
C LYS A 60 8.18 -12.70 2.12
N ARG A 61 9.11 -12.16 1.35
CA ARG A 61 8.91 -11.89 -0.08
C ARG A 61 8.59 -13.20 -0.81
N THR A 62 7.45 -13.23 -1.48
CA THR A 62 7.05 -14.27 -2.43
C THR A 62 7.42 -13.84 -3.86
N SER A 63 7.18 -14.70 -4.85
CA SER A 63 7.27 -14.33 -6.27
C SER A 63 6.19 -13.32 -6.69
N TYR A 64 5.15 -13.14 -5.88
CA TYR A 64 4.01 -12.28 -6.15
C TYR A 64 4.27 -10.82 -5.69
N PRO A 65 3.60 -9.83 -6.29
CA PRO A 65 3.72 -8.43 -5.91
C PRO A 65 3.18 -8.22 -4.50
N THR A 66 3.55 -7.06 -3.95
CA THR A 66 3.08 -6.60 -2.66
C THR A 66 2.81 -5.12 -2.77
N HIS A 67 1.69 -4.70 -2.19
CA HIS A 67 1.23 -3.32 -2.26
C HIS A 67 1.10 -2.75 -0.86
N ARG A 68 1.39 -1.46 -0.74
CA ARG A 68 1.30 -0.72 0.52
C ARG A 68 0.45 0.51 0.26
N LEU A 69 -0.49 0.72 1.16
CA LEU A 69 -1.37 1.89 1.15
C LEU A 69 -1.54 2.37 2.59
N ALA A 70 -2.16 3.52 2.75
CA ALA A 70 -2.59 4.00 4.05
C ALA A 70 -4.04 4.40 4.00
N SER A 71 -4.73 4.25 5.12
CA SER A 71 -6.11 4.69 5.30
C SER A 71 -6.43 4.73 6.79
N ASN A 72 -7.33 5.61 7.21
CA ASN A 72 -7.82 5.69 8.60
C ASN A 72 -6.69 5.75 9.65
N GLY A 73 -5.61 6.48 9.37
CA GLY A 73 -4.46 6.62 10.27
C GLY A 73 -3.59 5.36 10.42
N ARG A 74 -3.75 4.37 9.53
CA ARG A 74 -3.02 3.10 9.55
C ARG A 74 -2.31 2.86 8.22
N PHE A 75 -1.20 2.13 8.26
CA PHE A 75 -0.62 1.53 7.07
C PHE A 75 -1.15 0.12 6.86
N TYR A 76 -1.34 -0.24 5.60
CA TYR A 76 -1.70 -1.57 5.17
C TYR A 76 -0.64 -2.12 4.24
N HIS A 77 -0.41 -3.42 4.35
CA HIS A 77 0.41 -4.18 3.44
C HIS A 77 -0.42 -5.35 2.92
N VAL A 78 -0.70 -5.31 1.63
CA VAL A 78 -1.39 -6.38 0.90
C VAL A 78 -0.33 -7.32 0.33
N HIS A 79 -0.38 -8.57 0.76
CA HIS A 79 0.59 -9.60 0.44
C HIS A 79 -0.08 -10.80 -0.23
N TYR A 80 0.34 -11.14 -1.45
CA TYR A 80 -0.22 -12.25 -2.20
C TYR A 80 0.59 -13.52 -1.93
N GLN A 81 -0.06 -14.52 -1.34
CA GLN A 81 0.55 -15.82 -1.07
C GLN A 81 0.40 -16.77 -2.26
N SER A 82 -0.67 -16.60 -3.02
CA SER A 82 -1.00 -17.36 -4.23
C SER A 82 -1.85 -16.49 -5.17
N PRO A 83 -2.15 -16.94 -6.39
CA PRO A 83 -3.04 -16.23 -7.31
C PRO A 83 -4.46 -16.02 -6.76
N ASN A 84 -4.87 -16.83 -5.77
CA ASN A 84 -6.24 -16.87 -5.28
C ASN A 84 -6.36 -16.40 -3.82
N THR A 85 -5.24 -16.05 -3.18
CA THR A 85 -5.22 -15.69 -1.77
C THR A 85 -4.31 -14.50 -1.52
N MET A 86 -4.88 -13.46 -0.93
CA MET A 86 -4.12 -12.35 -0.37
C MET A 86 -4.26 -12.28 1.15
N GLU A 87 -3.28 -11.67 1.79
CA GLU A 87 -3.26 -11.33 3.20
C GLU A 87 -3.19 -9.81 3.36
N ILE A 88 -3.91 -9.31 4.36
CA ILE A 88 -3.84 -7.93 4.79
C ILE A 88 -3.10 -7.88 6.12
N TRP A 89 -2.04 -7.08 6.15
CA TRP A 89 -1.25 -6.75 7.32
C TRP A 89 -1.43 -5.28 7.65
N VAL A 90 -1.46 -4.95 8.94
CA VAL A 90 -1.71 -3.59 9.46
C VAL A 90 -0.57 -3.13 10.34
N LEU A 91 -0.23 -1.86 10.25
CA LEU A 91 0.65 -1.14 11.16
C LEU A 91 -0.07 0.14 11.62
N ASP A 92 -0.43 0.17 12.90
CA ASP A 92 -1.26 1.22 13.51
C ASP A 92 -0.68 1.81 14.81
N ASN A 93 0.41 1.23 15.33
CA ASN A 93 1.18 1.77 16.45
C ASN A 93 2.53 2.29 15.93
N PHE A 94 2.78 3.59 16.09
CA PHE A 94 4.02 4.22 15.62
C PHE A 94 5.09 4.39 16.70
N ASP A 95 4.73 4.24 17.97
CA ASP A 95 5.69 4.31 19.08
C ASP A 95 6.42 2.98 19.27
N ASN A 96 5.73 1.87 18.99
CA ASN A 96 6.29 0.52 18.94
C ASN A 96 5.81 -0.17 17.66
N PRO A 97 6.46 0.12 16.51
CA PRO A 97 5.96 -0.32 15.22
C PRO A 97 6.12 -1.83 15.06
N VAL A 98 4.99 -2.51 14.88
CA VAL A 98 4.89 -3.96 14.64
C VAL A 98 3.78 -4.18 13.61
N TRP A 99 4.08 -4.93 12.55
CA TRP A 99 3.06 -5.34 11.59
C TRP A 99 2.26 -6.51 12.15
N THR A 100 0.95 -6.44 12.05
CA THR A 100 0.03 -7.48 12.51
C THR A 100 -0.77 -8.03 11.34
N ARG A 101 -0.76 -9.35 11.17
CA ARG A 101 -1.62 -10.03 10.19
C ARG A 101 -3.07 -9.88 10.61
N GLN A 102 -3.87 -9.16 9.83
CA GLN A 102 -5.26 -8.90 10.16
C GLN A 102 -6.18 -10.00 9.63
N ARG A 103 -6.02 -10.39 8.36
CA ARG A 103 -6.83 -11.44 7.73
C ARG A 103 -6.24 -11.96 6.42
N ALA A 104 -6.78 -13.07 5.94
CA ALA A 104 -6.64 -13.54 4.57
C ALA A 104 -7.96 -13.36 3.83
N ILE A 105 -7.89 -12.99 2.56
CA ILE A 105 -9.04 -12.81 1.67
C ILE A 105 -8.85 -13.72 0.46
N SER A 106 -9.88 -14.50 0.16
CA SER A 106 -9.97 -15.23 -1.10
C SER A 106 -10.22 -14.24 -2.22
N LEU A 107 -9.31 -14.22 -3.19
CA LEU A 107 -9.51 -13.50 -4.41
C LEU A 107 -10.47 -14.32 -5.28
N PRO A 108 -11.41 -13.69 -6.00
CA PRO A 108 -12.05 -14.38 -7.11
C PRO A 108 -10.93 -14.79 -8.06
N CYS A 109 -11.10 -15.89 -8.82
CA CYS A 109 -10.10 -16.38 -9.78
C CYS A 109 -9.89 -15.39 -10.95
N LEU A 110 -9.58 -14.13 -10.66
CA LEU A 110 -9.37 -13.01 -11.56
C LEU A 110 -7.95 -12.99 -12.12
N GLY A 111 -7.22 -14.11 -12.00
CA GLY A 111 -5.90 -14.31 -12.57
C GLY A 111 -4.84 -13.50 -11.81
N TYR A 112 -3.91 -14.21 -11.16
CA TYR A 112 -2.53 -13.80 -11.28
C TYR A 112 -1.98 -14.72 -12.35
N ASP A 113 -2.01 -14.30 -13.61
CA ASP A 113 -1.33 -15.08 -14.62
C ASP A 113 0.18 -14.86 -14.43
N VAL A 114 0.92 -15.94 -14.23
CA VAL A 114 2.37 -15.87 -13.97
C VAL A 114 3.11 -15.35 -15.21
N ASP A 115 2.43 -15.35 -16.36
CA ASP A 115 2.91 -14.88 -17.66
C ASP A 115 2.26 -13.55 -18.14
N GLY A 116 1.31 -12.97 -17.39
CA GLY A 116 0.52 -11.79 -17.82
C GLY A 116 0.37 -10.69 -16.77
N ASP A 117 0.42 -9.44 -17.21
CA ASP A 117 0.39 -8.19 -16.43
C ASP A 117 -0.95 -7.91 -15.70
N GLU A 118 -1.83 -8.90 -15.57
CA GLU A 118 -3.15 -8.76 -14.94
C GLU A 118 -3.02 -8.83 -13.41
N TYR A 119 -2.81 -7.67 -12.76
CA TYR A 119 -2.73 -7.59 -11.31
C TYR A 119 -3.91 -6.81 -10.73
N LEU A 120 -4.58 -7.41 -9.74
CA LEU A 120 -5.44 -6.65 -8.84
C LEU A 120 -4.56 -5.78 -7.94
N VAL A 121 -4.66 -4.47 -8.08
CA VAL A 121 -3.93 -3.48 -7.30
C VAL A 121 -4.88 -2.88 -6.26
N PRO A 122 -4.54 -2.90 -4.95
CA PRO A 122 -5.34 -2.21 -3.95
C PRO A 122 -5.23 -0.71 -4.15
N VAL A 123 -6.39 -0.06 -4.21
CA VAL A 123 -6.54 1.38 -4.40
C VAL A 123 -6.82 2.04 -3.06
N ALA A 124 -7.83 1.57 -2.33
CA ALA A 124 -8.25 2.21 -1.08
C ALA A 124 -8.91 1.22 -0.13
N ILE A 125 -8.89 1.56 1.16
CA ILE A 125 -9.75 0.94 2.18
C ILE A 125 -10.70 2.02 2.69
N LEU A 126 -12.00 1.75 2.57
CA LEU A 126 -13.08 2.70 2.81
C LEU A 126 -13.98 2.27 3.97
N ASP A 127 -14.84 3.20 4.39
CA ASP A 127 -15.91 2.99 5.38
C ASP A 127 -15.41 2.33 6.69
N GLY A 128 -14.30 2.84 7.23
CA GLY A 128 -13.77 2.33 8.50
C GLY A 128 -13.30 0.88 8.44
N GLU A 129 -12.70 0.46 7.32
CA GLU A 129 -12.26 -0.92 7.06
C GLU A 129 -13.40 -1.90 6.76
N GLU A 130 -14.47 -1.42 6.14
CA GLU A 130 -15.53 -2.31 5.63
C GLU A 130 -15.24 -2.76 4.20
N TYR A 131 -14.73 -1.87 3.34
CA TYR A 131 -14.51 -2.17 1.93
C TYR A 131 -13.05 -2.01 1.51
N LEU A 132 -12.52 -3.02 0.82
CA LEU A 132 -11.26 -2.94 0.08
C LEU A 132 -11.57 -2.73 -1.39
N ILE A 133 -11.05 -1.64 -1.95
CA ILE A 133 -11.19 -1.29 -3.36
C ILE A 133 -9.96 -1.76 -4.11
N MET A 134 -10.17 -2.54 -5.16
CA MET A 134 -9.13 -3.04 -6.05
C MET A 134 -9.38 -2.57 -7.48
N ALA A 135 -8.32 -2.30 -8.22
CA ALA A 135 -8.36 -2.08 -9.66
C ALA A 135 -7.68 -3.24 -10.37
N LYS A 136 -8.26 -3.72 -11.47
CA LYS A 136 -7.62 -4.65 -12.40
C LYS A 136 -7.24 -3.86 -13.64
N GLU A 137 -5.94 -3.87 -14.00
CA GLU A 137 -5.37 -3.18 -15.17
C GLU A 137 -5.73 -1.70 -15.35
N TRP A 138 -6.30 -1.05 -14.31
CA TRP A 138 -6.91 0.27 -14.42
C TRP A 138 -8.07 0.35 -15.42
N THR A 139 -8.69 -0.79 -15.75
CA THR A 139 -9.86 -0.90 -16.65
C THR A 139 -11.12 -1.38 -15.92
N GLU A 140 -10.97 -2.17 -14.86
CA GLU A 140 -12.07 -2.63 -14.00
C GLU A 140 -11.81 -2.31 -12.51
N MET A 141 -12.87 -2.05 -11.75
CA MET A 141 -12.79 -1.81 -10.29
C MET A 141 -13.73 -2.74 -9.53
N PHE A 142 -13.26 -3.21 -8.39
CA PHE A 142 -13.97 -4.14 -7.53
C PHE A 142 -13.97 -3.65 -6.10
N ALA A 143 -15.08 -3.85 -5.41
CA ALA A 143 -15.18 -3.72 -3.96
C ALA A 143 -15.29 -5.11 -3.34
N CYS A 144 -14.38 -5.41 -2.42
CA CYS A 144 -14.50 -6.54 -1.51
C CYS A 144 -15.14 -6.03 -0.22
N ASP A 145 -16.30 -6.57 0.16
CA ASP A 145 -16.78 -6.49 1.54
C ASP A 145 -15.82 -7.32 2.38
N MET A 146 -15.04 -6.66 3.24
CA MET A 146 -14.02 -7.35 4.01
C MET A 146 -14.64 -8.25 5.08
N ARG A 147 -15.86 -8.00 5.55
CA ARG A 147 -16.55 -8.82 6.56
C ARG A 147 -17.06 -10.13 5.98
N SER A 148 -17.74 -10.09 4.84
CA SER A 148 -18.28 -11.29 4.21
C SER A 148 -17.29 -11.98 3.26
N GLY A 149 -16.30 -11.26 2.74
CA GLY A 149 -15.41 -11.71 1.67
C GLY A 149 -16.06 -11.69 0.29
N GLU A 150 -17.28 -11.12 0.17
CA GLU A 150 -17.97 -11.01 -1.10
C GLU A 150 -17.37 -9.91 -1.96
N TRP A 151 -17.28 -10.20 -3.26
CA TRP A 151 -16.75 -9.29 -4.26
C TRP A 151 -17.88 -8.81 -5.17
N ARG A 152 -17.85 -7.53 -5.53
CA ARG A 152 -18.69 -6.96 -6.58
C ARG A 152 -17.89 -6.00 -7.42
N GLU A 153 -18.19 -5.99 -8.72
CA GLU A 153 -17.71 -4.95 -9.61
C GLU A 153 -18.39 -3.61 -9.27
N ILE A 154 -17.65 -2.52 -9.39
CA ILE A 154 -18.13 -1.15 -9.18
C ILE A 154 -17.75 -0.28 -10.37
N ALA A 155 -18.41 0.87 -10.50
CA ALA A 155 -18.10 1.81 -11.58
C ALA A 155 -16.63 2.24 -11.54
N MET A 156 -15.95 2.14 -12.69
CA MET A 156 -14.57 2.58 -12.85
C MET A 156 -14.48 4.10 -12.72
N VAL A 157 -13.48 4.56 -11.97
CA VAL A 157 -13.04 5.96 -11.97
C VAL A 157 -12.09 6.18 -13.13
N ASP A 158 -12.36 7.19 -13.96
CA ASP A 158 -11.46 7.60 -15.03
C ASP A 158 -10.22 8.30 -14.43
N PHE A 159 -9.17 7.51 -14.17
CA PHE A 159 -7.92 8.00 -13.57
C PHE A 159 -7.16 8.99 -14.46
N ASP A 160 -7.40 9.00 -15.77
CA ASP A 160 -6.77 9.96 -16.68
C ASP A 160 -7.22 11.40 -16.38
N GLN A 161 -8.43 11.58 -15.85
CA GLN A 161 -8.92 12.89 -15.39
C GLN A 161 -8.24 13.38 -14.11
N LEU A 162 -7.66 12.45 -13.33
CA LEU A 162 -6.99 12.74 -12.05
C LEU A 162 -5.47 12.79 -12.22
N ALA A 163 -4.93 12.30 -13.34
CA ALA A 163 -3.51 12.28 -13.61
C ALA A 163 -2.97 13.72 -13.76
N PRO A 164 -1.80 14.04 -13.18
CA PRO A 164 -1.14 15.30 -13.48
C PRO A 164 -0.80 15.36 -14.97
N PRO A 165 -0.76 16.55 -15.61
CA PRO A 165 -0.46 16.67 -17.03
C PRO A 165 0.85 15.96 -17.41
N GLY A 166 0.78 15.00 -18.32
CA GLY A 166 1.93 14.17 -18.76
C GLY A 166 2.34 13.06 -17.78
N GLY A 167 1.62 12.89 -16.68
CA GLY A 167 1.75 11.77 -15.76
C GLY A 167 0.99 10.55 -16.24
N GLN A 168 1.47 9.37 -15.87
CA GLN A 168 0.73 8.12 -16.09
C GLN A 168 -0.29 7.88 -14.96
N PRO A 169 -1.46 7.30 -15.23
CA PRO A 169 -2.58 7.20 -14.27
C PRO A 169 -2.24 6.46 -12.97
N TYR A 170 -1.26 5.55 -12.97
CA TYR A 170 -0.83 4.86 -11.75
C TYR A 170 -0.19 5.77 -10.68
N TYR A 171 0.21 7.01 -11.02
CA TYR A 171 0.74 7.95 -10.03
C TYR A 171 -0.33 8.49 -9.06
N VAL A 172 -1.62 8.37 -9.41
CA VAL A 172 -2.74 8.84 -8.57
C VAL A 172 -2.82 8.04 -7.25
N CYS A 173 -2.43 6.76 -7.26
CA CYS A 173 -2.48 5.83 -6.12
C CYS A 173 -1.42 6.08 -5.02
N HIS A 174 -0.64 7.16 -5.15
CA HIS A 174 0.28 7.60 -4.11
C HIS A 174 -0.26 8.78 -3.29
N THR A 175 -1.48 9.25 -3.60
CA THR A 175 -2.12 10.39 -2.93
C THR A 175 -3.06 10.00 -1.78
N ASP A 176 -3.28 8.69 -1.55
CA ASP A 176 -4.33 8.09 -0.71
C ASP A 176 -4.20 8.32 0.81
N SER A 177 -3.33 9.22 1.23
CA SER A 177 -2.80 9.29 2.59
C SER A 177 -3.11 10.60 3.32
N LEU A 178 -3.45 11.66 2.57
CA LEU A 178 -3.77 12.98 3.12
C LEU A 178 -5.28 13.23 3.21
N ILE A 179 -6.10 12.39 2.58
CA ILE A 179 -7.55 12.51 2.60
C ILE A 179 -8.08 11.37 3.46
N SER A 180 -8.28 11.63 4.75
CA SER A 180 -9.17 10.80 5.56
C SER A 180 -10.57 10.94 4.97
N TRP A 181 -11.10 9.88 4.36
CA TRP A 181 -12.49 9.83 3.89
C TRP A 181 -13.43 9.60 5.08
N THR A 182 -13.30 10.40 6.13
CA THR A 182 -14.24 10.44 7.23
C THR A 182 -15.30 11.48 6.91
N LYS A 183 -16.53 11.02 6.65
CA LYS A 183 -17.74 11.86 6.72
C LYS A 183 -18.01 12.29 8.16
#